data_AF-A0A914U2Z4-F1
#
_entry.id   AF-A0A914U2Z4-F1
#
_cell.length_a   1.000
_cell.length_b   1.000
_cell.length_c   1.000
_cell.angle_alpha   90.00
_cell.angle_beta   90.00
_cell.angle_gamma   90.00
#
_symmetry.space_group_name_H-M   'P 1'
#
loop_
_entity.id
_entity.type
_entity.pdbx_description
1 polymer ?
#
loop_
_entity_poly.entity_id
_entity_poly.type
_entity_poly.pdbx_seq_one_letter_code
_entity_poly.pdbx_strand_id
1 'polypeptide(L)'
;LSSIDYLGNGIEQQNYLFRGFTGRFCYAIMDTLYRPDMTLEQAMDAVKQCIKESKKRFVANLPNFNVLVIDKDGTHHHEDIIA
;
A
#
# COMPACT_ATOMS: atom_id res chain seq x y z
N LEU A 1 -6.02 3.25 9.84
CA LEU A 1 -6.07 4.15 8.66
C LEU A 1 -7.52 4.49 8.34
N SER A 2 -7.81 5.70 7.86
CA SER A 2 -9.16 6.11 7.45
C SER A 2 -9.15 6.61 6.00
N SER A 3 -10.29 6.53 5.32
CA SER A 3 -10.40 6.89 3.91
C SER A 3 -11.76 7.52 3.61
N ILE A 4 -11.77 8.51 2.73
CA ILE A 4 -13.00 9.15 2.23
C ILE A 4 -13.04 9.01 0.71
N ASP A 5 -14.17 8.59 0.15
CA ASP A 5 -14.38 8.52 -1.29
C ASP A 5 -14.77 9.87 -1.90
N TYR A 6 -14.90 9.92 -3.23
CA TYR A 6 -15.21 11.16 -3.95
C TYR A 6 -16.65 11.66 -3.74
N LEU A 7 -17.52 10.86 -3.12
CA LEU A 7 -18.88 11.22 -2.76
C LEU A 7 -18.99 11.64 -1.28
N GLY A 8 -17.87 11.63 -0.54
CA GLY A 8 -17.84 11.98 0.88
C GLY A 8 -18.13 10.80 1.82
N ASN A 9 -18.22 9.56 1.32
CA ASN A 9 -18.39 8.41 2.20
C ASN A 9 -17.08 8.08 2.90
N GLY A 10 -17.13 8.00 4.23
CA GLY A 10 -16.00 7.67 5.07
C GLY A 10 -15.99 6.21 5.52
N ILE A 11 -14.80 5.63 5.59
CA ILE A 11 -14.52 4.42 6.38
C ILE A 11 -13.37 4.71 7.34
N GLU A 12 -13.49 4.19 8.56
CA GLU A 12 -12.55 4.44 9.65
C GLU A 12 -11.89 3.14 10.11
N GLN A 13 -10.76 3.26 10.82
CA GLN A 13 -10.12 2.17 11.55
C GLN A 13 -9.76 0.93 10.69
N GLN A 14 -9.28 1.14 9.47
CA GLN A 14 -8.81 0.06 8.60
C GLN A 14 -7.35 -0.30 8.90
N ASN A 15 -7.04 -1.60 8.87
CA ASN A 15 -5.68 -2.14 9.02
C ASN A 15 -4.79 -1.77 7.83
N TYR A 16 -5.34 -1.84 6.62
CA TYR A 16 -4.70 -1.43 5.37
C TYR A 16 -5.76 -0.89 4.42
N LEU A 17 -5.33 -0.04 3.50
CA LEU A 17 -6.22 0.60 2.53
C LEU A 17 -5.51 0.79 1.20
N PHE A 18 -6.21 0.50 0.12
CA PHE A 18 -5.77 0.78 -1.24
C PHE A 18 -6.83 1.56 -2.01
N ARG A 19 -6.36 2.42 -2.92
CA ARG A 19 -7.17 3.24 -3.81
C ARG A 19 -6.70 3.04 -5.26
N GLY A 20 -7.56 3.41 -6.21
CA GLY A 20 -7.28 3.25 -7.64
C GLY A 20 -7.47 1.81 -8.14
N PHE A 21 -7.17 1.62 -9.43
CA PHE A 21 -7.44 0.37 -10.15
C PHE A 21 -6.74 -0.84 -9.54
N THR A 22 -5.46 -0.68 -9.18
CA THR A 22 -4.62 -1.78 -8.69
C THR A 22 -4.96 -2.21 -7.27
N GLY A 23 -5.69 -1.38 -6.52
CA GLY A 23 -6.00 -1.64 -5.12
C GLY A 23 -6.71 -2.97 -4.88
N ARG A 24 -7.52 -3.44 -5.83
CA ARG A 24 -8.20 -4.76 -5.73
C ARG A 24 -7.21 -5.93 -5.64
N PHE A 25 -6.09 -5.87 -6.37
CA PHE A 25 -5.05 -6.89 -6.30
C PHE A 25 -4.30 -6.81 -4.98
N CYS A 26 -4.00 -5.58 -4.53
CA CYS A 26 -3.31 -5.35 -3.27
C CYS A 26 -4.15 -5.83 -2.06
N TYR A 27 -5.47 -5.61 -2.07
CA TYR A 27 -6.35 -6.14 -1.03
C TYR A 27 -6.25 -7.66 -0.93
N ALA A 28 -6.36 -8.40 -2.05
CA ALA A 28 -6.27 -9.85 -2.04
C ALA A 28 -4.92 -10.38 -1.51
N ILE A 29 -3.82 -9.67 -1.81
CA ILE A 29 -2.47 -10.01 -1.30
C ILE A 29 -2.40 -9.74 0.20
N MET A 30 -2.85 -8.56 0.64
CA MET A 30 -2.78 -8.16 2.05
C MET A 30 -3.73 -8.95 2.94
N ASP A 31 -4.86 -9.44 2.44
CA ASP A 31 -5.74 -10.37 3.16
C ASP A 31 -5.00 -11.64 3.58
N THR A 32 -3.94 -12.02 2.84
CA THR A 32 -3.09 -13.19 3.17
C THR A 32 -1.86 -12.80 4.00
N LEU A 33 -1.20 -11.68 3.65
CA LEU A 33 0.12 -11.33 4.20
C LEU A 33 0.07 -10.49 5.47
N TYR A 34 -1.01 -9.73 5.69
CA TYR A 34 -1.10 -8.80 6.81
C TYR A 34 -1.05 -9.53 8.15
N ARG A 35 -0.24 -8.98 9.05
CA ARG A 35 -0.27 -9.30 10.48
C ARG A 35 -0.17 -8.00 11.28
N PRO A 36 -0.81 -7.92 12.46
CA PRO A 36 -0.78 -6.71 13.27
C PRO A 36 0.61 -6.34 13.82
N ASP A 37 1.54 -7.30 13.84
CA ASP A 37 2.87 -7.18 14.45
C ASP A 37 4.02 -7.16 13.41
N MET A 38 3.72 -6.79 12.16
CA MET A 38 4.72 -6.74 11.09
C MET A 38 5.83 -5.73 11.39
N THR A 39 7.08 -6.14 11.14
CA THR A 39 8.20 -5.19 11.07
C THR A 39 8.10 -4.36 9.79
N LEU A 40 8.81 -3.22 9.75
CA LEU A 40 8.87 -2.39 8.55
C LEU A 40 9.36 -3.20 7.33
N GLU A 41 10.39 -4.03 7.51
CA GLU A 41 10.92 -4.89 6.44
C GLU A 41 9.85 -5.86 5.89
N GLN A 42 9.10 -6.53 6.77
CA GLN A 42 8.02 -7.43 6.37
C GLN A 42 6.90 -6.68 5.65
N ALA A 43 6.54 -5.49 6.12
CA ALA A 43 5.53 -4.65 5.48
C ALA A 43 5.98 -4.21 4.08
N MET A 44 7.25 -3.84 3.93
CA MET A 44 7.86 -3.46 2.65
C MET A 44 7.86 -4.61 1.65
N ASP A 45 8.12 -5.84 2.09
CA ASP A 45 8.04 -7.02 1.22
C ASP A 45 6.61 -7.31 0.74
N ALA A 46 5.60 -7.11 1.60
CA ALA A 46 4.20 -7.20 1.20
C ALA A 46 3.81 -6.12 0.17
N VAL A 47 4.28 -4.89 0.35
CA VAL A 47 4.08 -3.78 -0.60
C VAL A 47 4.74 -4.06 -1.95
N LYS A 48 5.98 -4.59 -1.95
CA LYS A 48 6.67 -4.99 -3.20
C LYS A 48 5.89 -6.06 -3.96
N GLN A 49 5.26 -7.02 -3.27
CA GLN A 49 4.40 -8.01 -3.91
C GLN A 49 3.15 -7.37 -4.54
N CYS A 50 2.54 -6.41 -3.85
CA CYS A 50 1.42 -5.62 -4.39
C CYS A 50 1.82 -4.84 -5.66
N ILE A 51 2.99 -4.20 -5.65
CA ILE A 51 3.52 -3.46 -6.81
C ILE A 51 3.82 -4.41 -7.97
N LYS A 52 4.37 -5.59 -7.70
CA LYS A 52 4.64 -6.60 -8.73
C LYS A 52 3.36 -7.02 -9.46
N GLU A 53 2.27 -7.29 -8.74
CA GLU A 53 1.00 -7.64 -9.40
C GLU A 53 0.33 -6.44 -10.08
N SER A 54 0.53 -5.23 -9.54
CA SER A 54 0.11 -3.97 -10.15
C SER A 54 0.79 -3.74 -11.50
N LYS A 55 2.12 -3.90 -11.58
CA LYS A 55 2.92 -3.77 -12.81
C LYS A 55 2.44 -4.68 -13.94
N LYS A 56 2.09 -5.92 -13.60
CA LYS A 56 1.61 -6.90 -14.59
C LYS A 56 0.25 -6.55 -15.19
N ARG A 57 -0.61 -5.85 -14.45
CA ARG A 57 -2.04 -5.68 -14.80
C ARG A 57 -2.45 -4.24 -15.06
N PHE A 58 -1.65 -3.27 -14.63
CA PHE A 58 -1.95 -1.86 -14.82
C PHE A 58 -1.32 -1.34 -16.10
N VAL A 59 -2.17 -0.98 -17.06
CA VAL A 59 -1.76 -0.57 -18.41
C VAL A 59 -0.80 0.63 -18.41
N ALA A 60 -0.91 1.54 -17.43
CA ALA A 60 -0.04 2.71 -17.35
C ALA A 60 1.40 2.38 -16.90
N ASN A 61 1.64 1.19 -16.36
CA ASN A 61 2.96 0.65 -16.02
C ASN A 61 3.93 1.68 -15.36
N LEU A 62 3.47 2.30 -14.27
CA LEU A 62 4.22 3.36 -13.58
C LEU A 62 5.62 2.90 -13.14
N PRO A 63 6.71 3.65 -13.39
CA PRO A 63 8.08 3.18 -13.17
C PRO A 63 8.53 3.22 -11.71
N ASN A 64 8.10 4.23 -10.95
CA ASN A 64 8.60 4.50 -9.61
C ASN A 64 7.44 4.64 -8.62
N PHE A 65 7.65 4.21 -7.39
CA PHE A 65 6.70 4.32 -6.30
C PHE A 65 7.38 4.94 -5.08
N ASN A 66 6.88 6.09 -4.66
CA ASN A 66 7.37 6.76 -3.46
C ASN A 66 6.82 6.11 -2.20
N VAL A 67 7.69 5.97 -1.19
CA VAL A 67 7.36 5.32 0.07
C VAL A 67 7.56 6.28 1.22
N LEU A 68 6.49 6.48 1.99
CA LEU A 68 6.47 7.31 3.17
C LEU A 68 6.14 6.45 4.39
N VAL A 69 7.03 6.47 5.39
CA VAL A 69 6.85 5.75 6.65
C VAL A 69 6.52 6.77 7.73
N ILE A 70 5.51 6.47 8.54
CA ILE A 70 5.08 7.33 9.65
C ILE A 70 5.18 6.51 10.94
N ASP A 71 5.94 7.02 11.90
CA ASP A 71 6.14 6.40 13.20
C ASP A 71 6.05 7.44 14.34
N LYS A 72 6.42 7.03 15.56
CA LYS A 72 6.38 7.90 16.75
C LYS A 72 7.34 9.10 16.67
N ASP A 73 8.38 9.00 15.86
CA ASP A 73 9.44 10.00 15.72
C ASP A 73 9.18 10.93 14.52
N GLY A 74 8.14 10.65 13.72
CA GLY A 74 7.61 11.54 12.70
C GLY A 74 7.39 10.84 11.36
N THR A 75 7.65 11.59 10.29
CA THR A 75 7.44 11.16 8.91
C THR A 75 8.79 11.05 8.20
N HIS A 76 9.05 9.88 7.61
CA HIS A 76 10.33 9.55 6.98
C HIS A 76 10.11 9.12 5.54
N HIS A 77 10.90 9.69 4.63
CA HIS A 77 10.98 9.17 3.27
C HIS A 77 11.84 7.91 3.27
N HIS A 78 11.23 6.79 2.90
CA HIS A 78 11.96 5.56 2.65
C HIS A 78 12.45 5.54 1.20
N GLU A 79 13.43 4.69 0.90
CA GLU A 79 13.86 4.44 -0.47
C GLU A 79 12.68 4.11 -1.37
N ASP A 80 12.62 4.80 -2.52
CA ASP A 80 11.63 4.58 -3.56
C ASP A 80 11.73 3.15 -4.11
N ILE A 81 10.58 2.57 -4.44
CA ILE A 81 10.53 1.27 -5.11
C ILE A 81 10.57 1.51 -6.61
N ILE A 82 11.67 1.10 -7.24
CA ILE A 82 11.84 1.09 -8.70
C ILE A 82 11.42 -0.30 -9.20
N ALA A 83 10.50 -0.34 -10.16
CA ALA A 83 9.88 -1.59 -10.62
C ALA A 83 9.73 -1.68 -12.13
#